data_AF-A0A9P7KK22-F1
#
_entry.id   AF-A0A9P7KK22-F1
#
_cell.length_a   1.000
_cell.length_b   1.000
_cell.length_c   1.000
_cell.angle_alpha   90.00
_cell.angle_beta   90.00
_cell.angle_gamma   90.00
#
_symmetry.space_group_name_H-M   'P 1'
#
loop_
_entity.id
_entity.type
_entity.pdbx_description
1 polymer ?
#
loop_
_entity_poly.entity_id
_entity_poly.type
_entity_poly.pdbx_seq_one_letter_code
_entity_poly.pdbx_strand_id
1 'polypeptide(L)'
;MPDLSFLDLINVCDNVRVHRQSPVPSTYDAELLVPLYLSDLPDSPVIGLLRPLIIEQLKLENQRSLDIGEQELWSLSLNESTYTARKNRPAGPSVSFCDWFDTPDKRTAAIKELCERWRDTLLFEDVCGPKKWRDELYPVYADPFGPHDHPSTTTGGEALNFLFEMERSACALFGVITYGVHMSIYEEIHQGEEKVLRVWVPTRSRTKQTTSKGWLQPEVE
;
A
#
# COMPACT_ATOMS: atom_id res chain seq x y z
N MET A 1 -29.14 -7.30 1.37
CA MET A 1 -28.29 -6.16 0.96
C MET A 1 -29.10 -5.37 -0.07
N PRO A 2 -29.00 -4.04 -0.14
CA PRO A 2 -29.62 -3.29 -1.23
C PRO A 2 -29.11 -3.81 -2.58
N ASP A 3 -29.96 -3.79 -3.61
CA ASP A 3 -29.57 -4.14 -4.98
C ASP A 3 -28.62 -3.06 -5.51
N LEU A 4 -27.32 -3.36 -5.48
CA LEU A 4 -26.27 -2.47 -5.99
C LEU A 4 -26.13 -2.66 -7.49
N SER A 5 -26.03 -1.55 -8.23
CA SER A 5 -25.63 -1.59 -9.63
C SER A 5 -24.12 -1.86 -9.75
N PHE A 6 -23.65 -2.24 -10.96
CA PHE A 6 -22.21 -2.36 -11.21
C PHE A 6 -21.46 -1.04 -10.96
N LEU A 7 -22.11 0.11 -11.22
CA LEU A 7 -21.52 1.41 -10.94
C LEU A 7 -21.40 1.66 -9.43
N ASP A 8 -22.36 1.22 -8.62
CA ASP A 8 -22.27 1.31 -7.16
C ASP A 8 -21.12 0.47 -6.63
N LEU A 9 -20.92 -0.73 -7.16
CA LEU A 9 -19.77 -1.58 -6.80
C LEU A 9 -18.43 -0.93 -7.15
N ILE A 10 -18.34 -0.30 -8.32
CA ILE A 10 -17.15 0.46 -8.71
C ILE A 10 -16.92 1.64 -7.74
N ASN A 11 -17.96 2.42 -7.42
CA ASN A 11 -17.86 3.57 -6.52
C ASN A 11 -17.48 3.18 -5.08
N VAL A 12 -17.87 1.99 -4.61
CA VAL A 12 -17.44 1.46 -3.31
C VAL A 12 -15.96 1.10 -3.31
N CYS A 13 -15.42 0.63 -4.44
CA CYS A 13 -14.01 0.29 -4.58
C CYS A 13 -13.12 1.52 -4.89
N ASP A 14 -13.58 2.44 -5.74
CA ASP A 14 -12.94 3.73 -6.09
C ASP A 14 -13.39 4.83 -5.11
N ASN A 15 -13.31 4.54 -3.82
CA ASN A 15 -13.86 5.40 -2.77
C ASN A 15 -12.88 6.46 -2.22
N VAL A 16 -11.71 6.62 -2.84
CA VAL A 16 -10.72 7.64 -2.47
C VAL A 16 -10.30 8.42 -3.70
N ARG A 17 -10.52 9.74 -3.70
CA ARG A 17 -10.07 10.63 -4.77
C ARG A 17 -9.22 11.76 -4.21
N VAL A 18 -7.94 11.80 -4.56
CA VAL A 18 -6.96 12.76 -3.99
C VAL A 18 -7.27 14.23 -4.34
N HIS A 19 -7.85 14.48 -5.52
CA HIS A 19 -8.05 15.83 -6.04
C HIS A 19 -9.52 16.21 -6.26
N ARG A 20 -10.45 15.36 -5.85
CA ARG A 20 -11.90 15.53 -6.08
C ARG A 20 -12.66 14.88 -4.93
N GLN A 21 -13.94 15.22 -4.79
CA GLN A 21 -14.80 14.54 -3.83
C GLN A 21 -14.92 13.05 -4.17
N SER A 22 -14.80 12.20 -3.15
CA SER A 22 -15.02 10.77 -3.23
C SER A 22 -16.49 10.49 -3.60
N PRO A 23 -16.78 9.47 -4.43
CA PRO A 23 -18.17 9.11 -4.79
C PRO A 23 -19.02 8.73 -3.58
N VAL A 24 -18.39 8.12 -2.58
CA VAL A 24 -18.99 7.77 -1.29
C VAL A 24 -18.27 8.61 -0.23
N PRO A 25 -18.95 9.60 0.38
CA PRO A 25 -18.33 10.44 1.39
C PRO A 25 -17.81 9.63 2.57
N SER A 26 -16.59 9.91 2.98
CA SER A 26 -15.92 9.33 4.14
C SER A 26 -15.49 10.43 5.10
N THR A 27 -15.42 10.11 6.39
CA THR A 27 -14.86 11.02 7.40
C THR A 27 -13.39 11.36 7.12
N TYR A 28 -12.70 10.53 6.33
CA TYR A 28 -11.31 10.72 5.96
C TYR A 28 -11.11 11.62 4.73
N ASP A 29 -12.17 12.00 4.00
CA ASP A 29 -12.06 12.84 2.80
C ASP A 29 -11.53 14.26 3.10
N ALA A 30 -11.65 14.72 4.34
CA ALA A 30 -11.13 16.01 4.79
C ALA A 30 -9.62 15.96 5.13
N GLU A 31 -9.01 14.78 5.19
CA GLU A 31 -7.59 14.64 5.51
C GLU A 31 -6.72 15.04 4.33
N LEU A 32 -5.75 15.92 4.58
CA LEU A 32 -4.72 16.21 3.61
C LEU A 32 -3.70 15.08 3.58
N LEU A 33 -3.72 14.28 2.51
CA LEU A 33 -2.74 13.23 2.30
C LEU A 33 -1.39 13.83 1.89
N VAL A 34 -0.31 13.41 2.56
CA VAL A 34 1.05 13.86 2.27
C VAL A 34 1.78 12.80 1.45
N PRO A 35 2.36 13.14 0.29
CA PRO A 35 3.11 12.18 -0.50
C PRO A 35 4.34 11.65 0.24
N LEU A 36 4.49 10.32 0.21
CA LEU A 36 5.70 9.63 0.61
C LEU A 36 6.59 9.47 -0.63
N TYR A 37 7.77 10.07 -0.59
CA TYR A 37 8.82 9.95 -1.59
C TYR A 37 9.85 8.92 -1.16
N LEU A 38 10.54 8.32 -2.13
CA LEU A 38 11.68 7.45 -1.82
C LEU A 38 12.84 8.21 -1.15
N SER A 39 13.15 9.42 -1.61
CA SER A 39 14.24 10.26 -1.12
C SER A 39 13.87 11.74 -1.19
N ASP A 40 14.72 12.59 -0.66
CA ASP A 40 14.57 14.05 -0.71
C ASP A 40 15.09 14.67 -2.02
N LEU A 41 15.42 13.86 -3.03
CA LEU A 41 15.87 14.33 -4.34
C LEU A 41 14.71 14.89 -5.20
N PRO A 42 14.92 15.96 -5.99
CA PRO A 42 13.86 16.60 -6.76
C PRO A 42 13.12 15.68 -7.74
N ASP A 43 13.80 14.65 -8.25
CA ASP A 43 13.29 13.65 -9.20
C ASP A 43 12.85 12.33 -8.54
N SER A 44 12.88 12.26 -7.21
CA SER A 44 12.48 11.08 -6.46
C SER A 44 11.03 10.67 -6.79
N PRO A 45 10.74 9.37 -6.97
CA PRO A 45 9.38 8.89 -7.17
C PRO A 45 8.55 9.07 -5.91
N VAL A 46 7.24 9.26 -6.09
CA VAL A 46 6.23 9.12 -5.04
C VAL A 46 5.86 7.65 -4.94
N ILE A 47 6.08 7.06 -3.78
CA ILE A 47 5.87 5.64 -3.51
C ILE A 47 4.60 5.36 -2.70
N GLY A 48 4.02 6.40 -2.07
CA GLY A 48 2.79 6.26 -1.30
C GLY A 48 2.16 7.59 -0.88
N LEU A 49 1.09 7.50 -0.11
CA LEU A 49 0.34 8.63 0.44
C LEU A 49 0.08 8.40 1.92
N LEU A 50 0.55 9.33 2.75
CA LEU A 50 0.44 9.24 4.20
C LEU A 50 -0.75 10.05 4.71
N ARG A 51 -1.51 9.43 5.61
CA ARG A 51 -2.53 10.12 6.40
C ARG A 51 -1.89 10.93 7.53
N PRO A 52 -2.52 12.01 8.02
CA PRO A 52 -1.99 12.83 9.11
C PRO A 52 -1.62 12.02 10.37
N LEU A 53 -2.42 11.02 10.74
CA LEU A 53 -2.13 10.13 11.87
C LEU A 53 -0.76 9.45 11.72
N ILE A 54 -0.42 9.00 10.51
CA ILE A 54 0.85 8.31 10.25
C ILE A 54 2.00 9.30 10.34
N ILE A 55 1.84 10.52 9.82
CA ILE A 55 2.85 11.58 9.94
C ILE A 55 3.19 11.86 11.40
N GLU A 56 2.19 11.95 12.27
CA GLU A 56 2.43 12.12 13.72
C GLU A 56 3.21 10.94 14.31
N GLN A 57 2.93 9.70 13.89
CA GLN A 57 3.74 8.56 14.31
C GLN A 57 5.18 8.65 13.78
N LEU A 58 5.40 9.05 12.53
CA LEU A 58 6.76 9.17 11.98
C LEU A 58 7.59 10.23 12.73
N LYS A 59 6.97 11.31 13.22
CA LYS A 59 7.64 12.28 14.11
C LYS A 59 8.08 11.63 15.43
N LEU A 60 7.22 10.81 16.03
CA LEU A 60 7.55 10.08 17.26
C LEU A 60 8.68 9.07 17.03
N GLU A 61 8.72 8.43 15.85
CA GLU A 61 9.80 7.52 15.48
C GLU A 61 11.14 8.23 15.32
N ASN A 62 11.16 9.40 14.69
CA ASN A 62 12.35 10.24 14.62
C ASN A 62 12.80 10.68 16.02
N GLN A 63 11.88 11.16 16.87
CA GLN A 63 12.20 11.56 18.24
C GLN A 63 12.78 10.38 19.05
N ARG A 64 12.16 9.19 18.93
CA ARG A 64 12.68 7.98 19.57
C ARG A 64 14.10 7.67 19.11
N SER A 65 14.37 7.78 17.80
CA SER A 65 15.71 7.52 17.24
C SER A 65 16.74 8.45 17.88
N LEU A 66 16.42 9.75 17.99
CA LEU A 66 17.27 10.73 18.68
C LEU A 66 17.48 10.39 20.16
N ASP A 67 16.43 9.98 20.88
CA ASP A 67 16.49 9.64 22.31
C ASP A 67 17.41 8.45 22.59
N ILE A 68 17.51 7.49 21.66
CA ILE A 68 18.38 6.31 21.76
C ILE A 68 19.74 6.49 21.06
N GLY A 69 20.02 7.66 20.51
CA GLY A 69 21.28 7.96 19.81
C GLY A 69 21.42 7.33 18.42
N GLU A 70 20.30 6.95 17.80
CA GLU A 70 20.23 6.48 16.42
C GLU A 70 19.91 7.62 15.44
N GLN A 71 20.19 7.39 14.16
CA GLN A 71 19.85 8.34 13.09
C GLN A 71 18.36 8.24 12.75
N GLU A 72 17.75 9.38 12.39
CA GLU A 72 16.35 9.42 11.99
C GLU A 72 16.09 8.65 10.70
N LEU A 73 14.93 7.99 10.65
CA LEU A 73 14.48 7.24 9.48
C LEU A 73 13.89 8.15 8.40
N TRP A 74 13.18 9.20 8.81
CA TRP A 74 12.34 10.01 7.92
C TRP A 74 12.83 11.45 7.81
N SER A 75 12.88 11.97 6.58
CA SER A 75 12.97 13.39 6.32
C SER A 75 11.56 13.96 6.18
N LEU A 76 11.22 14.94 7.03
CA LEU A 76 9.87 15.50 7.15
C LEU A 76 9.89 16.98 6.71
N SER A 77 9.39 17.26 5.51
CA SER A 77 9.16 18.63 5.04
C SER A 77 7.69 19.00 5.20
N LEU A 78 7.31 19.49 6.38
CA LEU A 78 5.92 19.78 6.76
C LEU A 78 5.60 21.27 6.92
N ASN A 79 6.61 22.14 6.87
CA ASN A 79 6.43 23.59 6.97
C ASN A 79 6.64 24.22 5.59
N GLU A 80 5.90 25.30 5.29
CA GLU A 80 6.04 25.99 4.00
C GLU A 80 7.47 26.44 3.69
N SER A 81 8.25 26.78 4.72
CA SER A 81 9.67 27.16 4.59
C SER A 81 10.58 26.01 4.14
N THR A 82 10.17 24.76 4.34
CA THR A 82 10.94 23.56 3.95
C THR A 82 10.44 22.95 2.65
N TYR A 83 9.32 23.43 2.11
CA TYR A 83 8.72 22.86 0.91
C TYR A 83 9.65 23.01 -0.30
N THR A 84 9.86 21.90 -0.98
CA THR A 84 10.67 21.84 -2.20
C THR A 84 9.78 21.46 -3.38
N ALA A 85 9.98 22.15 -4.51
CA ALA A 85 9.34 21.76 -5.75
C ALA A 85 9.92 20.43 -6.24
N ARG A 86 9.05 19.55 -6.75
CA ARG A 86 9.42 18.21 -7.22
C ARG A 86 9.13 18.09 -8.71
N LYS A 87 9.70 17.07 -9.35
CA LYS A 87 9.43 16.78 -10.76
C LYS A 87 7.91 16.69 -11.00
N ASN A 88 7.41 17.60 -11.84
CA ASN A 88 5.98 17.73 -12.19
C ASN A 88 5.03 18.02 -11.01
N ARG A 89 5.52 18.52 -9.87
CA ARG A 89 4.65 18.92 -8.74
C ARG A 89 5.10 20.23 -8.10
N PRO A 90 4.14 21.09 -7.71
CA PRO A 90 4.47 22.31 -6.96
C PRO A 90 5.08 21.96 -5.60
N ALA A 91 5.72 22.95 -4.98
CA ALA A 91 6.21 22.83 -3.62
C ALA A 91 5.04 22.54 -2.67
N GLY A 92 5.24 21.60 -1.76
CA GLY A 92 4.21 21.16 -0.83
C GLY A 92 4.79 20.26 0.27
N PRO A 93 3.94 19.80 1.20
CA PRO A 93 4.38 18.90 2.25
C PRO A 93 4.85 17.59 1.64
N SER A 94 5.93 17.03 2.19
CA SER A 94 6.48 15.75 1.75
C SER A 94 7.17 15.03 2.90
N VAL A 95 7.14 13.71 2.82
CA VAL A 95 7.93 12.81 3.66
C VAL A 95 8.80 11.96 2.75
N SER A 96 10.02 11.67 3.14
CA SER A 96 10.87 10.67 2.46
C SER A 96 11.71 9.89 3.46
N PHE A 97 12.39 8.83 3.01
CA PHE A 97 13.53 8.31 3.76
C PHE A 97 14.64 9.38 3.84
N CYS A 98 15.44 9.32 4.89
CA CYS A 98 16.72 10.03 4.93
C CYS A 98 17.68 9.49 3.87
N ASP A 99 18.60 10.35 3.43
CA ASP A 99 19.57 10.10 2.35
C ASP A 99 20.44 8.83 2.54
N TRP A 100 20.73 8.47 3.78
CA TRP A 100 21.55 7.31 4.13
C TRP A 100 20.86 5.95 3.89
N PHE A 101 19.56 5.94 3.62
CA PHE A 101 18.80 4.79 3.12
C PHE A 101 18.87 4.68 1.58
N ASP A 102 20.09 4.66 1.07
CA ASP A 102 20.44 4.68 -0.35
C ASP A 102 20.18 3.35 -1.09
N THR A 103 20.07 2.23 -0.37
CA THR A 103 19.91 0.89 -0.98
C THR A 103 18.57 0.23 -0.62
N PRO A 104 18.04 -0.66 -1.49
CA PRO A 104 16.82 -1.41 -1.20
C PRO A 104 16.90 -2.22 0.10
N ASP A 105 18.05 -2.82 0.38
CA ASP A 105 18.25 -3.64 1.57
C ASP A 105 18.17 -2.81 2.86
N LYS A 106 18.81 -1.63 2.89
CA LYS A 106 18.71 -0.71 4.04
C LYS A 106 17.27 -0.27 4.30
N ARG A 107 16.54 0.09 3.24
CA ARG A 107 15.12 0.48 3.33
C ARG A 107 14.25 -0.67 3.82
N THR A 108 14.45 -1.86 3.25
CA THR A 108 13.73 -3.09 3.63
C THR A 108 13.96 -3.42 5.10
N ALA A 109 15.23 -3.41 5.55
CA ALA A 109 15.58 -3.68 6.94
C ALA A 109 14.95 -2.69 7.91
N ALA A 110 14.99 -1.39 7.60
CA ALA A 110 14.42 -0.35 8.46
C ALA A 110 12.90 -0.40 8.53
N ILE A 111 12.22 -0.56 7.38
CA ILE A 111 10.75 -0.70 7.37
C ILE A 111 10.31 -1.99 8.05
N LYS A 112 11.06 -3.08 7.89
CA LYS A 112 10.80 -4.34 8.59
C LYS A 112 10.88 -4.15 10.11
N GLU A 113 11.96 -3.58 10.63
CA GLU A 113 12.09 -3.28 12.07
C GLU A 113 10.93 -2.43 12.57
N LEU A 114 10.63 -1.34 11.86
CA LEU A 114 9.56 -0.41 12.22
C LEU A 114 8.20 -1.13 12.29
N CYS A 115 7.86 -1.92 11.27
CA CYS A 115 6.60 -2.63 11.19
C CYS A 115 6.50 -3.73 12.26
N GLU A 116 7.59 -4.46 12.52
CA GLU A 116 7.65 -5.48 13.58
C GLU A 116 7.44 -4.82 14.96
N ARG A 117 8.03 -3.65 15.19
CA ARG A 117 7.85 -2.90 16.43
C ARG A 117 6.43 -2.35 16.58
N TRP A 118 5.83 -1.82 15.52
CA TRP A 118 4.41 -1.39 15.53
C TRP A 118 3.46 -2.57 15.77
N ARG A 119 3.78 -3.75 15.24
CA ARG A 119 3.05 -4.99 15.53
C ARG A 119 3.17 -5.37 17.00
N ASP A 120 4.38 -5.42 17.53
CA ASP A 120 4.65 -5.91 18.89
C ASP A 120 4.15 -4.96 19.97
N THR A 121 4.11 -3.66 19.68
CA THR A 121 3.52 -2.62 20.55
C THR A 121 2.01 -2.45 20.37
N LEU A 122 1.39 -3.17 19.44
CA LEU A 122 -0.04 -3.07 19.09
C LEU A 122 -0.48 -1.67 18.66
N LEU A 123 0.44 -0.84 18.14
CA LEU A 123 0.17 0.54 17.76
C LEU A 123 -0.95 0.64 16.71
N PHE A 124 -0.98 -0.32 15.78
CA PHE A 124 -2.01 -0.44 14.75
C PHE A 124 -2.58 -1.87 14.72
N GLU A 125 -3.10 -2.34 15.87
CA GLU A 125 -3.55 -3.73 16.04
C GLU A 125 -4.49 -4.22 14.93
N ASP A 126 -5.43 -3.37 14.50
CA ASP A 126 -6.42 -3.71 13.48
C ASP A 126 -5.87 -3.82 12.06
N VAL A 127 -4.66 -3.29 11.82
CA VAL A 127 -4.01 -3.24 10.50
C VAL A 127 -2.82 -4.19 10.43
N CYS A 128 -1.82 -3.99 11.29
CA CYS A 128 -0.57 -4.77 11.31
C CYS A 128 -0.32 -5.48 12.64
N GLY A 129 -1.33 -5.64 13.49
CA GLY A 129 -1.20 -6.40 14.73
C GLY A 129 -0.94 -7.90 14.49
N PRO A 130 -0.61 -8.67 15.56
CA PRO A 130 -0.26 -10.09 15.45
C PRO A 130 -1.30 -10.97 14.74
N LYS A 131 -2.60 -10.63 14.87
CA LYS A 131 -3.69 -11.36 14.19
C LYS A 131 -3.84 -11.04 12.71
N LYS A 132 -3.20 -9.97 12.24
CA LYS A 132 -3.25 -9.48 10.85
C LYS A 132 -1.94 -9.71 10.11
N TRP A 133 -0.84 -9.84 10.84
CA TRP A 133 0.49 -10.11 10.32
C TRP A 133 0.52 -11.33 9.41
N ARG A 134 1.17 -11.20 8.26
CA ARG A 134 1.21 -12.24 7.23
C ARG A 134 2.56 -12.90 7.07
N ASP A 135 3.61 -12.28 7.59
CA ASP A 135 4.99 -12.74 7.36
C ASP A 135 5.26 -12.85 5.85
N GLU A 136 4.78 -11.84 5.11
CA GLU A 136 4.76 -11.79 3.65
C GLU A 136 5.20 -10.40 3.21
N LEU A 137 6.39 -10.33 2.62
CA LEU A 137 6.95 -9.10 2.10
C LEU A 137 6.38 -8.79 0.71
N TYR A 138 5.88 -7.57 0.54
CA TYR A 138 5.44 -7.03 -0.73
C TYR A 138 6.51 -6.09 -1.31
N PRO A 139 6.88 -6.25 -2.59
CA PRO A 139 7.80 -5.34 -3.24
C PRO A 139 7.13 -3.99 -3.53
N VAL A 140 7.90 -2.92 -3.31
CA VAL A 140 7.54 -1.54 -3.66
C VAL A 140 8.36 -1.12 -4.89
N TYR A 141 7.70 -0.48 -5.85
CA TYR A 141 8.30 -0.08 -7.13
C TYR A 141 8.22 1.45 -7.32
N ALA A 142 9.13 2.00 -8.12
CA ALA A 142 9.19 3.45 -8.40
C ALA A 142 8.07 3.91 -9.33
N ASP A 143 7.85 3.16 -10.40
CA ASP A 143 6.73 3.32 -11.32
C ASP A 143 5.75 2.16 -11.13
N PRO A 144 4.50 2.43 -10.69
CA PRO A 144 3.50 1.39 -10.50
C PRO A 144 3.00 0.73 -11.79
N PHE A 145 3.32 1.32 -12.95
CA PHE A 145 3.04 0.74 -14.27
C PHE A 145 4.32 0.26 -14.97
N GLY A 146 5.47 0.36 -14.29
CA GLY A 146 6.76 -0.10 -14.78
C GLY A 146 6.97 -1.61 -14.65
N PRO A 147 8.15 -2.11 -15.03
CA PRO A 147 8.52 -3.51 -14.86
C PRO A 147 8.46 -3.96 -13.39
N HIS A 148 7.98 -5.18 -13.15
CA HIS A 148 8.05 -5.83 -11.82
C HIS A 148 9.32 -6.69 -11.72
N ASP A 149 10.46 -6.02 -11.73
CA ASP A 149 11.79 -6.59 -11.92
C ASP A 149 12.50 -6.94 -10.60
N HIS A 150 11.79 -7.64 -9.70
CA HIS A 150 12.32 -8.04 -8.40
C HIS A 150 13.71 -8.71 -8.51
N PRO A 151 14.70 -8.38 -7.65
CA PRO A 151 16.06 -8.90 -7.74
C PRO A 151 16.15 -10.43 -7.72
N SER A 152 15.20 -11.13 -7.09
CA SER A 152 15.17 -12.60 -7.08
C SER A 152 14.83 -13.23 -8.44
N THR A 153 14.27 -12.44 -9.37
CA THR A 153 13.84 -12.90 -10.70
C THR A 153 14.63 -12.27 -11.83
N THR A 154 15.40 -11.21 -11.55
CA THR A 154 16.11 -10.42 -12.56
C THR A 154 17.62 -10.62 -12.43
N THR A 155 18.25 -11.19 -13.45
CA THR A 155 19.72 -11.26 -13.58
C THR A 155 20.21 -10.18 -14.54
N GLY A 156 20.78 -9.08 -14.01
CA GLY A 156 21.37 -8.02 -14.83
C GLY A 156 21.71 -6.76 -14.03
N GLY A 157 22.66 -5.97 -14.52
CA GLY A 157 23.11 -4.71 -13.90
C GLY A 157 22.33 -3.47 -14.34
N GLU A 158 21.08 -3.64 -14.81
CA GLU A 158 20.22 -2.51 -15.17
C GLU A 158 19.60 -1.89 -13.91
N ALA A 159 19.26 -0.59 -13.99
CA ALA A 159 18.55 0.09 -12.90
C ALA A 159 17.14 -0.50 -12.78
N LEU A 160 16.88 -1.16 -11.65
CA LEU A 160 15.59 -1.81 -11.38
C LEU A 160 14.53 -0.79 -11.00
N ASN A 161 13.29 -1.06 -11.39
CA ASN A 161 12.10 -0.37 -10.89
C ASN A 161 11.83 -0.72 -9.42
N PHE A 162 12.29 -1.89 -8.96
CA PHE A 162 12.23 -2.31 -7.57
C PHE A 162 12.97 -1.36 -6.62
N LEU A 163 12.31 -0.99 -5.50
CA LEU A 163 12.84 -0.05 -4.53
C LEU A 163 13.21 -0.65 -3.17
N PHE A 164 12.32 -1.47 -2.61
CA PHE A 164 12.48 -2.19 -1.32
C PHE A 164 11.27 -3.10 -1.10
N GLU A 165 11.27 -3.88 -0.02
CA GLU A 165 10.12 -4.68 0.41
C GLU A 165 9.59 -4.25 1.79
N MET A 166 8.30 -4.50 2.03
CA MET A 166 7.68 -4.26 3.32
C MET A 166 6.56 -5.26 3.63
N GLU A 167 6.24 -5.45 4.90
CA GLU A 167 5.18 -6.37 5.32
C GLU A 167 3.82 -6.01 4.69
N ARG A 168 3.20 -6.99 4.05
CA ARG A 168 1.92 -6.87 3.35
C ARG A 168 0.83 -6.19 4.17
N SER A 169 0.70 -6.55 5.45
CA SER A 169 -0.34 -6.00 6.32
C SER A 169 -0.12 -4.50 6.62
N ALA A 170 1.13 -4.04 6.59
CA ALA A 170 1.49 -2.66 6.86
C ALA A 170 1.43 -1.75 5.62
N CYS A 171 1.38 -2.28 4.39
CA CYS A 171 1.33 -1.49 3.15
C CYS A 171 0.24 -0.40 3.17
N ALA A 172 -0.93 -0.71 3.72
CA ALA A 172 -2.05 0.23 3.81
C ALA A 172 -1.77 1.45 4.70
N LEU A 173 -0.87 1.33 5.69
CA LEU A 173 -0.48 2.45 6.56
C LEU A 173 0.34 3.49 5.80
N PHE A 174 1.14 3.06 4.83
CA PHE A 174 2.02 3.94 4.04
C PHE A 174 1.38 4.37 2.72
N GLY A 175 0.18 3.87 2.40
CA GLY A 175 -0.52 4.14 1.15
C GLY A 175 0.28 3.71 -0.08
N VAL A 176 1.14 2.69 0.05
CA VAL A 176 1.90 2.15 -1.07
C VAL A 176 1.01 1.32 -1.97
N ILE A 177 1.34 1.28 -3.26
CA ILE A 177 0.60 0.47 -4.23
C ILE A 177 0.93 -1.00 -4.01
N THR A 178 -0.11 -1.84 -4.00
CA THR A 178 0.02 -3.28 -3.88
C THR A 178 -0.48 -3.97 -5.13
N TYR A 179 0.12 -5.11 -5.46
CA TYR A 179 -0.17 -5.84 -6.68
C TYR A 179 -0.79 -7.20 -6.32
N GLY A 180 -1.64 -7.69 -7.19
CA GLY A 180 -2.33 -8.96 -7.02
C GLY A 180 -2.60 -9.61 -8.36
N VAL A 181 -2.59 -10.94 -8.36
CA VAL A 181 -2.99 -11.75 -9.51
C VAL A 181 -4.38 -12.30 -9.25
N HIS A 182 -5.28 -12.08 -10.20
CA HIS A 182 -6.62 -12.64 -10.20
C HIS A 182 -6.74 -13.63 -11.36
N MET A 183 -7.25 -14.83 -11.07
CA MET A 183 -7.46 -15.87 -12.07
C MET A 183 -8.96 -16.15 -12.19
N SER A 184 -9.47 -16.07 -13.42
CA SER A 184 -10.83 -16.45 -13.77
C SER A 184 -10.76 -17.75 -14.57
N ILE A 185 -11.39 -18.81 -14.07
CA ILE A 185 -11.44 -20.11 -14.74
C ILE A 185 -12.88 -20.33 -15.21
N TYR A 186 -13.05 -20.72 -16.47
CA TYR A 186 -14.34 -21.06 -17.03
C TYR A 186 -14.24 -22.28 -17.95
N GLU A 187 -15.36 -22.97 -18.14
CA GLU A 187 -15.52 -24.05 -19.10
C GLU A 187 -16.72 -23.78 -20.01
N GLU A 188 -16.60 -24.11 -21.29
CA GLU A 188 -17.72 -24.13 -22.23
C GLU A 188 -18.22 -25.57 -22.37
N ILE A 189 -19.49 -25.80 -22.09
CA ILE A 189 -20.15 -27.09 -22.25
C ILE A 189 -21.27 -26.98 -23.29
N HIS A 190 -21.53 -28.08 -23.99
CA HIS A 190 -22.64 -28.17 -24.93
C HIS A 190 -23.79 -28.95 -24.27
N GLN A 191 -24.95 -28.32 -24.12
CA GLN A 191 -26.19 -28.98 -23.70
C GLN A 191 -27.13 -29.04 -24.91
N GLY A 192 -27.03 -30.11 -25.70
CA GLY A 192 -27.72 -30.18 -27.00
C GLY A 192 -27.10 -29.22 -28.01
N GLU A 193 -27.89 -28.32 -28.58
CA GLU A 193 -27.43 -27.27 -29.50
C GLU A 193 -26.97 -25.99 -28.79
N GLU A 194 -27.21 -25.87 -27.48
CA GLU A 194 -26.87 -24.68 -26.70
C GLU A 194 -25.45 -24.77 -26.11
N LYS A 195 -24.72 -23.66 -26.21
CA LYS A 195 -23.44 -23.44 -25.53
C LYS A 195 -23.68 -22.79 -24.18
N VAL A 196 -23.25 -23.44 -23.11
CA VAL A 196 -23.36 -22.93 -21.74
C VAL A 196 -21.96 -22.68 -21.19
N LEU A 197 -21.73 -21.46 -20.68
CA LEU A 197 -20.50 -21.09 -20.00
C LEU A 197 -20.66 -21.31 -18.50
N ARG A 198 -19.75 -22.08 -17.90
CA ARG A 198 -19.66 -22.23 -16.43
C ARG A 198 -18.40 -21.55 -15.94
N VAL A 199 -18.53 -20.75 -14.89
CA VAL A 199 -17.39 -20.08 -14.25
C VAL A 199 -17.11 -20.79 -12.93
N TRP A 200 -15.85 -21.10 -12.67
CA TRP A 200 -15.43 -21.65 -11.39
C TRP A 200 -15.35 -20.53 -10.38
N VAL A 201 -16.14 -20.69 -9.33
CA VAL A 201 -16.27 -19.68 -8.31
C VAL A 201 -15.88 -20.27 -6.95
N PRO A 202 -14.69 -19.94 -6.42
CA PRO A 202 -14.20 -20.58 -5.20
C PRO A 202 -14.79 -19.93 -3.97
N THR A 203 -15.46 -20.66 -3.08
CA THR A 203 -15.90 -20.10 -1.79
C THR A 203 -14.72 -19.91 -0.82
N ARG A 204 -14.64 -18.76 -0.15
CA ARG A 204 -13.54 -18.47 0.78
C ARG A 204 -13.78 -19.15 2.14
N SER A 205 -12.69 -19.67 2.73
CA SER A 205 -12.74 -20.19 4.10
C SER A 205 -13.18 -19.12 5.11
N ARG A 206 -14.03 -19.53 6.06
CA ARG A 206 -14.57 -18.69 7.15
C ARG A 206 -13.50 -18.10 8.07
N THR A 207 -12.28 -18.65 8.07
CA THR A 207 -11.17 -18.21 8.92
C THR A 207 -10.23 -17.19 8.24
N LYS A 208 -10.49 -16.81 6.99
CA LYS A 208 -9.65 -15.81 6.29
C LYS A 208 -9.81 -14.42 6.92
N GLN A 209 -8.68 -13.73 7.12
CA GLN A 209 -8.60 -12.46 7.83
C GLN A 209 -9.03 -11.22 6.99
N THR A 210 -9.12 -11.33 5.66
CA THR A 210 -9.25 -10.18 4.71
C THR A 210 -10.66 -9.90 4.19
N THR A 211 -11.70 -10.45 4.81
CA THR A 211 -13.09 -10.09 4.45
C THR A 211 -13.99 -10.42 5.64
N SER A 212 -15.02 -9.61 5.90
CA SER A 212 -15.98 -9.94 6.95
C SER A 212 -16.64 -11.30 6.67
N LYS A 213 -17.05 -12.01 7.72
CA LYS A 213 -17.57 -13.38 7.62
C LYS A 213 -18.72 -13.46 6.60
N GLY A 214 -18.62 -14.34 5.59
CA GLY A 214 -19.75 -14.73 4.74
C GLY A 214 -19.90 -14.02 3.39
N TRP A 215 -18.86 -13.39 2.83
CA TRP A 215 -18.93 -12.93 1.44
C TRP A 215 -18.76 -14.09 0.46
N LEU A 216 -19.73 -14.22 -0.42
CA LEU A 216 -19.68 -15.07 -1.59
C LEU A 216 -18.55 -14.60 -2.52
N GLN A 217 -17.61 -15.48 -2.80
CA GLN A 217 -17.34 -15.76 -4.20
C GLN A 217 -18.44 -16.79 -4.54
N PRO A 218 -19.44 -16.44 -5.40
CA PRO A 218 -20.77 -17.07 -5.53
C PRO A 218 -20.89 -18.51 -4.99
N GLU A 219 -21.61 -18.67 -3.88
CA GLU A 219 -22.11 -19.95 -3.38
C GLU A 219 -23.21 -20.46 -4.30
N VAL A 220 -23.22 -21.77 -4.55
CA VAL A 220 -24.47 -22.52 -4.61
C VAL A 220 -24.24 -23.87 -3.91
N GLU A 221 -25.24 -24.26 -3.11
CA GLU A 221 -25.44 -25.62 -2.56
C GLU A 221 -25.36 -26.72 -3.62
#